data_AF-C7S7F4-F1
#
_entry.id   AF-C7S7F4-F1
#
_cell.length_a   1.000
_cell.length_b   1.000
_cell.length_c   1.000
_cell.angle_alpha   90.00
_cell.angle_beta   90.00
_cell.angle_gamma   90.00
#
_symmetry.space_group_name_H-M   'P 1'
#
loop_
_entity.id
_entity.type
_entity.pdbx_description
1 polymer ?
#
loop_
_entity_poly.entity_id
_entity_poly.type
_entity_poly.pdbx_seq_one_letter_code
_entity_poly.pdbx_strand_id
1 'polypeptide(L)'
;SMSAFGAYFKLTESGPSNSSHVGLLVPISAEPVDVHVGLAWMAVGSMCLFIAGFAVGWGPIPWLLMSEIFPLHVKGVATGVCVLTNWFMAFLVTKEFSSIMEILRPYGAFWLTAAFCILSVLFTLTFVPETKGRTLEQVTA
;
A
#
# COMPACT_ATOMS: atom_id res chain seq x y z
N SER A 1 1.12 13.71 -17.44
CA SER A 1 1.82 14.18 -16.23
C SER A 1 3.29 13.77 -16.10
N MET A 2 3.85 12.92 -16.97
CA MET A 2 5.27 12.53 -16.94
C MET A 2 6.19 13.47 -17.75
N SER A 3 5.63 14.12 -18.79
CA SER A 3 6.36 15.05 -19.66
C SER A 3 6.75 16.37 -18.97
N ALA A 4 6.01 16.80 -17.94
CA ALA A 4 6.30 18.03 -17.20
C ALA A 4 7.54 17.91 -16.32
N PHE A 5 7.80 16.72 -15.76
CA PHE A 5 8.98 16.47 -14.93
C PHE A 5 10.27 16.46 -15.76
N GLY A 6 10.23 15.87 -16.97
CA GLY A 6 11.39 15.84 -17.87
C GLY A 6 11.80 17.22 -18.40
N ALA A 7 10.83 18.11 -18.64
CA ALA A 7 11.11 19.49 -19.07
C ALA A 7 11.80 20.31 -17.97
N TYR A 8 11.43 20.10 -16.70
CA TYR A 8 12.02 20.81 -15.56
C TYR A 8 13.48 20.40 -15.32
N PHE A 9 13.79 19.11 -15.48
CA PHE A 9 15.16 18.59 -15.37
C PHE A 9 16.07 19.14 -16.49
N LYS A 10 15.54 19.21 -17.72
CA LYS A 10 16.27 19.74 -18.88
C LYS A 10 16.59 21.24 -18.80
N LEU A 11 15.75 22.03 -18.14
CA LEU A 11 15.96 23.48 -17.96
C LEU A 11 17.00 23.81 -16.87
N THR A 12 17.25 22.89 -15.94
CA THR A 12 18.26 23.07 -14.89
C THR A 12 19.68 22.85 -15.40
N GLU A 13 19.84 22.12 -16.52
CA GLU A 13 21.16 21.71 -17.04
C GLU A 13 21.72 22.63 -18.15
N SER A 14 20.91 23.52 -18.74
CA SER A 14 21.31 24.29 -19.91
C SER A 14 21.58 25.77 -19.60
N GLY A 15 22.76 26.06 -19.05
CA GLY A 15 23.37 27.40 -19.04
C GLY A 15 24.86 27.31 -19.42
N PRO A 16 25.34 27.94 -20.51
CA PRO A 16 26.71 27.79 -20.99
C PRO A 16 27.62 28.96 -20.58
N SER A 17 28.86 28.70 -20.14
CA SER A 17 30.10 29.31 -20.67
C SER A 17 31.30 29.17 -19.73
N ASN A 18 32.39 28.63 -20.30
CA ASN A 18 33.81 28.87 -20.01
C ASN A 18 34.16 29.86 -18.88
N SER A 19 34.89 29.37 -17.88
CA SER A 19 36.23 29.87 -17.53
C SER A 19 36.80 29.06 -16.36
N SER A 20 38.03 28.61 -16.54
CA SER A 20 38.87 27.92 -15.57
C SER A 20 38.94 28.70 -14.24
N HIS A 21 39.02 27.97 -13.13
CA HIS A 21 39.62 28.43 -11.86
C HIS A 21 38.73 29.05 -10.78
N VAL A 22 37.57 28.48 -10.43
CA VAL A 22 37.01 28.60 -9.06
C VAL A 22 36.20 27.36 -8.71
N GLY A 23 36.78 26.40 -7.97
CA GLY A 23 36.02 25.21 -7.54
C GLY A 23 36.72 24.36 -6.47
N LEU A 24 37.66 24.93 -5.72
CA LEU A 24 38.53 24.20 -4.79
C LEU A 24 38.02 24.18 -3.33
N LEU A 25 36.76 24.46 -3.00
CA LEU A 25 36.27 24.37 -1.60
C LEU A 25 34.77 24.04 -1.48
N VAL A 26 34.24 23.13 -2.29
CA VAL A 26 33.06 22.37 -1.84
C VAL A 26 33.61 21.03 -1.36
N PRO A 27 33.54 20.74 -0.05
CA PRO A 27 33.97 19.43 0.43
C PRO A 27 33.07 18.41 -0.27
N ILE A 28 33.67 17.59 -1.13
CA ILE A 28 33.08 16.36 -1.61
C ILE A 28 32.88 15.49 -0.37
N SER A 29 31.74 15.69 0.29
CA SER A 29 31.17 14.71 1.18
C SER A 29 30.77 13.57 0.25
N ALA A 30 31.64 12.57 0.15
CA ALA A 30 31.34 11.29 -0.47
C ALA A 30 30.22 10.64 0.37
N GLU A 31 28.98 11.03 0.09
CA GLU A 31 27.81 10.24 0.47
C GLU A 31 27.91 8.92 -0.31
N PRO A 32 27.87 7.75 0.35
CA PRO A 32 27.97 6.46 -0.32
C PRO A 32 26.75 6.26 -1.23
N VAL A 33 26.94 6.42 -2.53
CA VAL A 33 25.88 6.39 -3.57
C VAL A 33 25.23 5.00 -3.72
N ASP A 34 25.85 3.93 -3.20
CA ASP A 34 25.42 2.55 -3.48
C ASP A 34 24.34 1.99 -2.53
N VAL A 35 24.24 2.49 -1.29
CA VAL A 35 23.31 1.94 -0.30
C VAL A 35 21.85 2.40 -0.51
N HIS A 36 21.63 3.62 -1.03
CA HIS A 36 20.30 4.16 -1.24
C HIS A 36 19.56 3.52 -2.43
N VAL A 37 20.27 3.20 -3.51
CA VAL A 37 19.70 2.52 -4.68
C VAL A 37 19.28 1.09 -4.33
N GLY A 38 20.11 0.35 -3.60
CA GLY A 38 19.79 -1.01 -3.15
C GLY A 38 18.53 -1.04 -2.27
N LEU A 39 18.43 -0.11 -1.31
CA LEU A 39 17.27 0.01 -0.42
C LEU A 39 15.98 0.35 -1.18
N ALA A 40 16.07 1.24 -2.17
CA ALA A 40 14.92 1.63 -3.01
C ALA A 40 14.39 0.45 -3.83
N TRP A 41 15.28 -0.34 -4.46
CA TRP A 41 14.86 -1.53 -5.21
C TRP A 41 14.23 -2.61 -4.33
N MET A 42 14.73 -2.81 -3.11
CA MET A 42 14.10 -3.71 -2.15
C MET A 42 12.71 -3.23 -1.74
N ALA A 43 12.55 -1.92 -1.48
CA ALA A 43 11.25 -1.33 -1.17
C ALA A 43 10.26 -1.54 -2.32
N VAL A 44 10.67 -1.28 -3.56
CA VAL A 44 9.85 -1.51 -4.76
C VAL A 44 9.47 -2.98 -4.90
N GLY A 45 10.42 -3.90 -4.75
CA GLY A 45 10.16 -5.34 -4.83
C GLY A 45 9.14 -5.81 -3.77
N SER A 46 9.29 -5.36 -2.53
CA SER A 46 8.35 -5.67 -1.45
C SER A 46 6.95 -5.12 -1.70
N MET A 47 6.84 -3.92 -2.27
CA MET A 47 5.57 -3.28 -2.57
C MET A 47 4.85 -3.98 -3.73
N CYS A 48 5.58 -4.38 -4.78
CA CYS A 48 5.04 -5.20 -5.87
C CYS A 48 4.50 -6.55 -5.37
N LEU A 49 5.25 -7.24 -4.50
CA LEU A 49 4.81 -8.51 -3.92
C LEU A 49 3.54 -8.33 -3.07
N PHE A 50 3.50 -7.26 -2.27
CA PHE A 50 2.33 -6.91 -1.48
C PHE A 50 1.10 -6.65 -2.36
N ILE A 51 1.24 -5.84 -3.42
CA ILE A 51 0.15 -5.56 -4.37
C ILE A 51 -0.34 -6.85 -5.03
N ALA A 52 0.58 -7.71 -5.49
CA ALA A 52 0.23 -8.97 -6.13
C ALA A 52 -0.58 -9.89 -5.19
N GLY A 53 -0.12 -10.03 -3.94
CA GLY A 53 -0.84 -10.80 -2.91
C GLY A 53 -2.20 -10.18 -2.57
N PHE A 54 -2.27 -8.86 -2.46
CA PHE A 54 -3.52 -8.14 -2.21
C PHE A 54 -4.52 -8.34 -3.37
N ALA A 55 -4.06 -8.24 -4.61
CA ALA A 55 -4.90 -8.40 -5.80
C ALA A 55 -5.49 -9.81 -5.95
N VAL A 56 -4.75 -10.85 -5.55
CA VAL A 56 -5.22 -12.24 -5.62
C VAL A 56 -6.12 -12.59 -4.43
N GLY A 57 -5.80 -12.10 -3.24
CA GLY A 57 -6.50 -12.44 -2.01
C GLY A 57 -7.54 -11.39 -1.61
N TRP A 58 -7.07 -10.35 -0.92
CA TRP A 58 -7.90 -9.34 -0.28
C TRP A 58 -8.74 -8.49 -1.23
N GLY A 59 -8.37 -8.42 -2.51
CA GLY A 59 -9.11 -7.75 -3.56
C GLY A 59 -10.46 -8.42 -3.81
N PRO A 60 -10.51 -9.63 -4.39
CA PRO A 60 -11.76 -10.28 -4.79
C PRO A 60 -12.42 -11.10 -3.69
N ILE A 61 -11.68 -11.67 -2.73
CA ILE A 61 -12.23 -12.66 -1.78
C ILE A 61 -13.39 -12.09 -0.93
N PRO A 62 -13.30 -10.89 -0.31
CA PRO A 62 -14.39 -10.37 0.51
C PRO A 62 -15.66 -10.10 -0.31
N TRP A 63 -15.53 -9.62 -1.55
CA TRP A 63 -16.67 -9.38 -2.43
C TRP A 63 -17.34 -10.68 -2.87
N LEU A 64 -16.54 -11.70 -3.16
CA LEU A 64 -17.04 -13.04 -3.48
C LEU A 64 -17.77 -13.65 -2.28
N LEU A 65 -17.16 -13.61 -1.08
CA LEU A 65 -17.75 -14.14 0.14
C LEU A 65 -19.09 -13.46 0.48
N MET A 66 -19.17 -12.12 0.34
CA MET A 66 -20.43 -11.39 0.48
C MET A 66 -21.49 -11.88 -0.53
N SER A 67 -21.08 -12.22 -1.76
CA SER A 67 -22.02 -12.70 -2.77
C SER A 67 -22.54 -14.12 -2.53
N GLU A 68 -21.77 -14.95 -1.82
CA GLU A 68 -22.11 -16.35 -1.50
C GLU A 68 -22.91 -16.50 -0.21
N ILE A 69 -22.67 -15.66 0.80
CA ILE A 69 -23.32 -15.75 2.12
C ILE A 69 -24.72 -15.11 2.15
N PHE A 70 -24.97 -14.07 1.37
CA PHE A 70 -26.22 -13.31 1.50
C PHE A 70 -27.35 -13.83 0.60
N PRO A 71 -28.54 -14.18 1.16
CA PRO A 71 -29.69 -14.57 0.35
C PRO A 71 -30.19 -13.40 -0.51
N LEU A 72 -30.66 -13.72 -1.72
CA LEU A 72 -31.00 -12.74 -2.78
C LEU A 72 -31.96 -11.62 -2.32
N HIS A 73 -32.85 -11.91 -1.37
CA HIS A 73 -33.86 -10.97 -0.88
C HIS A 73 -33.25 -9.80 -0.07
N VAL A 74 -32.17 -10.04 0.69
CA VAL A 74 -31.56 -9.03 1.58
C VAL A 74 -30.20 -8.54 1.10
N LYS A 75 -29.67 -9.14 0.03
CA LYS A 75 -28.34 -8.88 -0.50
C LYS A 75 -28.07 -7.39 -0.73
N GLY A 76 -29.03 -6.63 -1.28
CA GLY A 76 -28.83 -5.21 -1.56
C GLY A 76 -28.62 -4.33 -0.31
N VAL A 77 -29.37 -4.58 0.76
CA VAL A 77 -29.22 -3.83 2.02
C VAL A 77 -27.97 -4.28 2.77
N ALA A 78 -27.72 -5.59 2.83
CA ALA A 78 -26.56 -6.16 3.51
C ALA A 78 -25.24 -5.71 2.87
N THR A 79 -25.13 -5.75 1.52
CA THR A 79 -23.94 -5.25 0.82
C THR A 79 -23.79 -3.75 0.98
N GLY A 80 -24.89 -2.98 0.95
CA GLY A 80 -24.87 -1.54 1.21
C GLY A 80 -24.27 -1.18 2.58
N VAL A 81 -24.70 -1.85 3.65
CA VAL A 81 -24.16 -1.66 5.01
C VAL A 81 -22.68 -2.07 5.08
N CYS A 82 -22.30 -3.16 4.42
CA CYS A 82 -20.91 -3.62 4.38
C CYS A 82 -20.01 -2.61 3.67
N VAL A 83 -20.44 -2.09 2.52
CA VAL A 83 -19.73 -1.04 1.77
C VAL A 83 -19.63 0.24 2.60
N LEU A 84 -20.71 0.67 3.25
CA LEU A 84 -20.70 1.84 4.13
C LEU A 84 -19.67 1.67 5.25
N THR A 85 -19.63 0.49 5.89
CA THR A 85 -18.70 0.20 6.98
C THR A 85 -17.26 0.18 6.48
N ASN A 86 -17.01 -0.39 5.30
CA ASN A 86 -15.70 -0.40 4.66
C ASN A 86 -15.21 1.04 4.36
N TRP A 87 -16.06 1.88 3.77
CA TRP A 87 -15.73 3.27 3.49
C TRP A 87 -15.55 4.10 4.74
N PHE A 88 -16.37 3.86 5.78
CA PHE A 88 -16.24 4.51 7.07
C PHE A 88 -14.90 4.16 7.74
N MET A 89 -14.51 2.88 7.72
CA MET A 89 -13.23 2.44 8.25
C MET A 89 -12.06 3.02 7.44
N ALA A 90 -12.17 3.05 6.10
CA ALA A 90 -11.17 3.67 5.24
C ALA A 90 -10.98 5.16 5.55
N PHE A 91 -12.08 5.89 5.80
CA PHE A 91 -12.03 7.28 6.23
C PHE A 91 -11.34 7.44 7.59
N LEU A 92 -11.70 6.61 8.57
CA LEU A 92 -11.10 6.62 9.91
C LEU A 92 -9.59 6.37 9.83
N VAL A 93 -9.17 5.33 9.10
CA VAL A 93 -7.75 5.00 8.91
C VAL A 93 -7.01 6.15 8.23
N THR A 94 -7.58 6.78 7.19
CA THR A 94 -6.94 7.91 6.51
C THR A 94 -6.77 9.12 7.43
N LYS A 95 -7.77 9.40 8.28
CA LYS A 95 -7.72 10.47 9.27
C LYS A 95 -6.64 10.21 10.33
N GLU A 96 -6.62 9.01 10.91
CA GLU A 96 -5.63 8.62 11.92
C GLU A 96 -4.22 8.51 11.33
N PHE A 97 -4.09 8.10 10.06
CA PHE A 97 -2.82 7.96 9.38
C PHE A 97 -2.04 9.28 9.30
N SER A 98 -2.72 10.42 9.06
CA SER A 98 -2.05 11.73 9.11
C SER A 98 -1.44 12.02 10.48
N SER A 99 -2.16 11.69 11.56
CA SER A 99 -1.66 11.88 12.92
C SER A 99 -0.51 10.93 13.25
N ILE A 100 -0.59 9.67 12.79
CA ILE A 100 0.46 8.67 12.96
C ILE A 100 1.74 9.07 12.22
N MET A 101 1.63 9.65 11.02
CA MET A 101 2.79 10.10 10.25
C MET A 101 3.57 11.22 10.95
N GLU A 102 2.89 12.13 11.63
CA GLU A 102 3.53 13.21 12.41
C GLU A 102 4.27 12.68 13.65
N ILE A 103 3.75 11.63 14.30
CA ILE A 103 4.31 11.11 15.56
C ILE A 103 5.38 10.04 15.31
N LEU A 104 5.12 9.07 14.42
CA LEU A 104 5.93 7.86 14.27
C LEU A 104 7.01 7.93 13.18
N ARG A 105 7.00 8.98 12.34
CA ARG A 105 7.88 9.12 11.17
C ARG A 105 7.64 7.98 10.14
N PRO A 106 8.08 8.11 8.88
CA PRO A 106 7.81 7.12 7.83
C PRO A 106 8.24 5.68 8.16
N TYR A 107 9.32 5.51 8.93
CA TYR A 107 9.78 4.19 9.37
C TYR A 107 8.78 3.50 10.32
N GLY A 108 8.18 4.24 11.26
CA GLY A 108 7.20 3.70 12.20
C GLY A 108 5.87 3.35 11.53
N ALA A 109 5.45 4.15 10.55
CA ALA A 109 4.24 3.87 9.75
C ALA A 109 4.37 2.56 8.95
N PHE A 110 5.57 2.26 8.43
CA PHE A 110 5.83 1.02 7.70
C PHE A 110 5.72 -0.21 8.62
N TRP A 111 6.29 -0.14 9.82
CA TRP A 111 6.20 -1.20 10.82
C TRP A 111 4.77 -1.42 11.34
N LEU A 112 4.02 -0.35 11.59
CA LEU A 112 2.60 -0.47 11.95
C LEU A 112 1.80 -1.15 10.84
N THR A 113 2.00 -0.73 9.59
CA THR A 113 1.32 -1.32 8.44
C THR A 113 1.67 -2.81 8.28
N ALA A 114 2.95 -3.16 8.47
CA ALA A 114 3.39 -4.56 8.47
C ALA A 114 2.74 -5.39 9.60
N ALA A 115 2.65 -4.84 10.82
CA ALA A 115 1.95 -5.48 11.93
C ALA A 115 0.47 -5.71 11.63
N PHE A 116 -0.22 -4.70 11.07
CA PHE A 116 -1.61 -4.84 10.62
C PHE A 116 -1.77 -5.89 9.52
N CYS A 117 -0.82 -6.01 8.60
CA CYS A 117 -0.82 -7.07 7.58
C CYS A 117 -0.66 -8.47 8.20
N ILE A 118 0.21 -8.63 9.20
CA ILE A 118 0.36 -9.92 9.89
C ILE A 118 -0.91 -10.26 10.67
N LEU A 119 -1.48 -9.29 11.39
CA LEU A 119 -2.75 -9.43 12.09
C LEU A 119 -3.89 -9.80 11.13
N SER A 120 -3.95 -9.18 9.95
CA SER A 120 -4.98 -9.49 8.96
C SER A 120 -4.83 -10.90 8.40
N VAL A 121 -3.60 -11.35 8.11
CA VAL A 121 -3.32 -12.74 7.70
C VAL A 121 -3.68 -13.73 8.81
N LEU A 122 -3.30 -13.46 10.06
CA LEU A 122 -3.65 -14.30 11.20
C LEU A 122 -5.17 -14.37 11.39
N PHE A 123 -5.85 -13.23 11.31
CA PHE A 123 -7.31 -13.18 11.38
C PHE A 123 -7.94 -14.00 10.25
N THR A 124 -7.45 -13.88 9.01
CA THR A 124 -7.92 -14.72 7.90
C THR A 124 -7.70 -16.20 8.21
N LEU A 125 -6.53 -16.60 8.69
CA LEU A 125 -6.24 -18.01 8.99
C LEU A 125 -7.10 -18.58 10.14
N THR A 126 -7.44 -17.78 11.15
CA THR A 126 -8.19 -18.26 12.32
C THR A 126 -9.70 -18.09 12.19
N PHE A 127 -10.17 -16.98 11.61
CA PHE A 127 -11.60 -16.61 11.53
C PHE A 127 -12.24 -16.93 10.19
N VAL A 128 -11.47 -17.13 9.11
CA VAL A 128 -12.01 -17.61 7.84
C VAL A 128 -11.74 -19.12 7.78
N PRO A 129 -12.65 -19.97 8.32
CA PRO A 129 -12.59 -21.39 8.04
C PRO A 129 -12.67 -21.58 6.52
N GLU A 130 -11.82 -22.45 5.97
CA GLU A 130 -11.84 -22.76 4.53
C GLU A 130 -13.27 -23.10 4.08
N THR A 131 -13.89 -22.20 3.33
CA THR A 131 -15.13 -22.45 2.60
C THR A 131 -14.88 -23.25 1.32
N LYS A 132 -13.59 -23.52 0.99
CA LYS A 132 -13.20 -24.25 -0.20
C LYS A 132 -13.51 -25.75 -0.05
N GLY A 133 -14.70 -26.14 -0.48
CA GLY A 133 -15.10 -27.55 -0.61
C GLY A 133 -16.22 -28.02 0.33
N ARG A 134 -16.90 -27.13 1.06
CA ARG A 134 -18.15 -27.48 1.75
C ARG A 134 -19.35 -27.05 0.92
N THR A 135 -20.22 -28.00 0.62
CA THR A 135 -21.49 -27.77 -0.05
C THR A 135 -22.40 -26.88 0.82
N LEU A 136 -23.15 -25.99 0.16
CA LEU A 136 -24.06 -24.99 0.76
C LEU A 136 -25.07 -25.54 1.78
N GLU A 137 -25.25 -26.86 1.85
CA GLU A 137 -26.20 -27.54 2.74
C GLU A 137 -25.76 -27.60 4.21
N GLN A 138 -24.46 -27.50 4.52
CA GLN A 138 -23.98 -27.63 5.91
C GLN A 138 -23.77 -26.29 6.65
N VAL A 139 -23.85 -25.16 5.94
CA VAL A 139 -23.71 -23.81 6.53
C VAL A 139 -25.05 -23.27 7.05
N THR A 140 -26.17 -23.89 6.65
CA THR A 140 -27.53 -23.47 7.02
C THR A 140 -28.21 -24.44 8.01
N ALA A 141 -27.52 -25.48 8.49
CA ALA A 141 -28.06 -26.46 9.44
C ALA A 141 -27.62 -26.18 10.88
#